data_AF-A0AAW9FC58-F1
#
_entry.id   AF-A0AAW9FC58-F1
#
_cell.length_a   1.000
_cell.length_b   1.000
_cell.length_c   1.000
_cell.angle_alpha   90.00
_cell.angle_beta   90.00
_cell.angle_gamma   90.00
#
_symmetry.space_group_name_H-M   'P 1'
#
loop_
_entity.id
_entity.type
_entity.pdbx_description
1 polymer ?
#
loop_
_entity_poly.entity_id
_entity_poly.type
_entity_poly.pdbx_seq_one_letter_code
_entity_poly.pdbx_strand_id
1 'polypeptide(L)'
;MLNHLKNSVLKMKALTKLYTDSYGPMNSNYLRRSLDVVSGTLARYPRVYALRVDLRFASESPEDDTDTLTCLQRSDSSVITRFMESLKSQLRADHYRQKRRGSPSLPTVIWCREPQRSPHF
;
A
#
# COMPACT_ATOMS: atom_id res chain seq x y z
N MET A 1 -4.81 4.33 33.26
CA MET A 1 -3.85 4.30 32.14
C MET A 1 -3.25 2.90 31.89
N LEU A 2 -2.74 2.19 32.91
CA LEU A 2 -2.16 0.84 32.76
C LEU A 2 -3.08 -0.22 32.12
N ASN A 3 -4.37 -0.24 32.50
CA ASN A 3 -5.32 -1.26 32.02
C ASN A 3 -5.63 -1.13 30.53
N HIS A 4 -5.69 0.09 30.01
CA HIS A 4 -5.90 0.35 28.59
C HIS A 4 -4.70 -0.13 27.75
N LEU A 5 -3.48 0.07 28.26
CA LEU A 5 -2.25 -0.39 27.62
C LEU A 5 -2.17 -1.93 27.60
N LYS A 6 -2.48 -2.59 28.73
CA LYS A 6 -2.53 -4.06 28.84
C LYS A 6 -3.57 -4.65 27.88
N ASN A 7 -4.76 -4.06 27.81
CA ASN A 7 -5.83 -4.50 26.90
C ASN A 7 -5.43 -4.34 25.42
N SER A 8 -4.73 -3.26 25.06
CA SER A 8 -4.20 -3.06 23.71
C SER A 8 -3.17 -4.13 23.33
N VAL A 9 -2.25 -4.44 24.24
CA VAL A 9 -1.23 -5.48 24.03
C VAL A 9 -1.86 -6.87 23.87
N LEU A 10 -2.87 -7.21 24.68
CA LEU A 10 -3.58 -8.49 24.54
C LEU A 10 -4.29 -8.59 23.19
N LYS A 11 -5.00 -7.54 22.77
CA LYS A 11 -5.66 -7.50 21.46
C LYS A 11 -4.67 -7.66 20.33
N MET A 12 -3.51 -7.00 20.41
CA MET A 12 -2.45 -7.12 19.41
C MET A 12 -1.91 -8.56 19.32
N LYS A 13 -1.65 -9.20 20.46
CA LYS A 13 -1.19 -10.61 20.50
C LYS A 13 -2.23 -11.56 19.91
N ALA A 14 -3.51 -11.38 20.25
CA ALA A 14 -4.60 -12.18 19.71
C ALA A 14 -4.72 -12.01 18.18
N LEU A 15 -4.59 -10.76 17.70
CA LEU A 15 -4.60 -10.44 16.28
C LEU A 15 -3.42 -11.10 15.55
N THR A 16 -2.20 -10.94 16.07
CA THR A 16 -1.00 -11.57 15.49
C THR A 16 -1.15 -13.09 15.43
N LYS A 17 -1.68 -13.73 16.48
CA LYS A 17 -1.91 -15.18 16.50
C LYS A 17 -2.89 -15.60 15.41
N LEU A 18 -4.07 -14.96 15.36
CA LEU A 18 -5.11 -15.26 14.35
C LEU A 18 -4.56 -15.17 12.92
N TYR A 19 -3.81 -14.09 12.61
CA TYR A 19 -3.23 -13.92 11.28
C TYR A 19 -2.09 -14.91 11.00
N THR A 20 -1.27 -15.23 11.99
CA THR A 20 -0.20 -16.21 11.84
C THR A 20 -0.77 -17.58 11.50
N ASP A 21 -1.83 -17.98 12.19
CA ASP A 21 -2.50 -19.26 11.99
C ASP A 21 -3.19 -19.34 10.60
N SER A 22 -3.62 -18.20 10.05
CA SER A 22 -4.37 -18.13 8.78
C SER A 22 -3.51 -17.89 7.54
N TYR A 23 -2.45 -17.09 7.66
CA TYR A 23 -1.66 -16.58 6.53
C TYR A 23 -0.15 -16.75 6.70
N GLY A 24 0.29 -17.33 7.80
CA GLY A 24 1.71 -17.49 8.13
C GLY A 24 2.32 -16.29 8.84
N PRO A 25 3.62 -16.37 9.18
CA PRO A 25 4.29 -15.37 10.00
C PRO A 25 4.29 -13.99 9.34
N MET A 26 3.78 -12.98 10.05
CA MET A 26 3.69 -11.62 9.55
C MET A 26 4.88 -10.76 9.97
N ASN A 27 5.32 -9.85 9.09
CA ASN A 27 6.34 -8.86 9.42
C ASN A 27 5.77 -7.85 10.44
N SER A 28 6.21 -7.96 11.69
CA SER A 28 5.73 -7.12 12.81
C SER A 28 6.01 -5.63 12.61
N ASN A 29 7.10 -5.28 11.91
CA ASN A 29 7.41 -3.89 11.58
C ASN A 29 6.40 -3.32 10.57
N TYR A 30 6.07 -4.10 9.53
CA TYR A 30 5.05 -3.69 8.56
C TYR A 30 3.68 -3.53 9.24
N LEU A 31 3.27 -4.52 10.05
CA LEU A 31 2.01 -4.44 10.80
C LEU A 31 1.96 -3.18 11.68
N ARG A 32 3.01 -2.91 12.46
CA ARG A 32 3.07 -1.73 13.32
C ARG A 32 2.95 -0.45 12.51
N ARG A 33 3.74 -0.29 11.45
CA ARG A 33 3.71 0.91 10.60
C ARG A 33 2.36 1.10 9.93
N SER A 34 1.74 0.02 9.46
CA SER A 34 0.38 0.06 8.89
C SER A 34 -0.64 0.53 9.92
N LEU A 35 -0.59 0.03 11.15
CA LEU A 35 -1.48 0.46 12.23
C LEU A 35 -1.27 1.93 12.62
N ASP A 36 -0.03 2.40 12.68
CA ASP A 36 0.30 3.80 12.94
C ASP A 36 -0.31 4.71 11.87
N VAL A 37 -0.19 4.32 10.59
CA VAL A 37 -0.80 5.04 9.46
C VAL A 37 -2.32 5.05 9.58
N VAL A 38 -2.96 3.89 9.77
CA VAL A 38 -4.43 3.79 9.89
C VAL A 38 -4.95 4.62 11.06
N SER A 39 -4.30 4.51 12.23
CA SER A 39 -4.71 5.24 13.43
C SER A 39 -4.57 6.75 13.23
N GLY A 40 -3.46 7.20 12.64
CA GLY A 40 -3.26 8.62 12.30
C GLY A 40 -4.27 9.15 11.29
N THR A 41 -4.62 8.35 10.26
CA THR A 41 -5.64 8.72 9.27
C THR A 41 -7.02 8.82 9.91
N LEU A 42 -7.43 7.84 10.73
CA LEU A 42 -8.73 7.85 11.41
C LEU A 42 -8.85 8.97 12.46
N ALA A 43 -7.74 9.37 13.10
CA ALA A 43 -7.74 10.52 14.00
C ALA A 43 -7.93 11.85 13.25
N ARG A 44 -7.48 11.94 12.00
CA ARG A 44 -7.55 13.17 11.19
C ARG A 44 -8.83 13.30 10.38
N TYR A 45 -9.38 12.19 9.89
CA TYR A 45 -10.49 12.19 8.94
C TYR A 45 -11.68 11.40 9.50
N PRO A 46 -12.89 12.00 9.57
CA PRO A 46 -14.07 11.34 10.13
C PRO A 46 -14.63 10.23 9.23
N ARG A 47 -14.26 10.21 7.95
CA ARG A 47 -14.67 9.20 6.97
C ARG A 47 -13.45 8.77 6.17
N VAL A 48 -13.10 7.50 6.27
CA VAL A 48 -11.94 6.91 5.59
C VAL A 48 -12.43 5.76 4.72
N TYR A 49 -12.00 5.77 3.46
CA TYR A 49 -12.19 4.66 2.52
C TYR A 49 -10.84 4.00 2.26
N ALA A 50 -10.78 2.68 2.33
CA ALA A 50 -9.57 1.91 2.08
C ALA A 50 -9.65 1.23 0.71
N LEU A 51 -8.57 1.33 -0.07
CA LEU A 51 -8.40 0.67 -1.35
C LEU A 51 -7.10 -0.13 -1.34
N ARG A 52 -7.17 -1.40 -1.74
CA ARG A 52 -6.01 -2.24 -2.00
C ARG A 52 -5.76 -2.32 -3.51
N VAL A 53 -4.50 -2.17 -3.91
CA VAL A 53 -4.07 -2.32 -5.30
C VAL A 53 -2.84 -3.22 -5.31
N ASP A 54 -2.92 -4.34 -6.04
CA ASP A 54 -1.80 -5.24 -6.23
C ASP A 54 -1.06 -4.84 -7.52
N LEU A 55 0.13 -4.23 -7.37
CA LEU A 55 0.94 -3.76 -8.49
C LEU A 55 1.79 -4.90 -9.04
N ARG A 56 1.72 -5.13 -10.36
CA ARG A 56 2.55 -6.12 -11.07
C ARG A 56 3.21 -5.46 -12.27
N PHE A 57 4.45 -5.86 -12.54
CA PHE A 57 5.09 -5.56 -13.81
C PHE A 57 4.46 -6.40 -14.92
N ALA A 58 4.43 -5.87 -16.15
CA ALA A 58 4.00 -6.66 -17.30
C ALA A 58 5.08 -7.69 -17.66
N SER A 59 4.70 -8.77 -18.34
CA SER A 59 5.68 -9.74 -18.85
C SER A 59 6.49 -9.08 -19.96
N GLU A 60 7.81 -9.01 -19.78
CA GLU A 60 8.72 -8.57 -20.84
C GLU A 60 8.95 -9.78 -21.76
N SER A 61 8.33 -9.79 -22.93
CA SER A 61 8.31 -10.85 -23.97
C SER A 61 7.55 -12.15 -23.64
N PRO A 62 6.53 -12.53 -24.43
CA PRO A 62 6.28 -13.93 -24.77
C PRO A 62 7.44 -14.43 -25.64
N GLU A 63 7.84 -15.69 -25.48
CA GLU A 63 9.03 -16.28 -26.13
C GLU A 63 9.05 -16.21 -27.68
N ASP A 64 7.94 -15.85 -28.33
CA ASP A 64 7.75 -15.90 -29.80
C ASP A 64 7.48 -14.54 -30.50
N ASP A 65 7.53 -13.39 -29.80
CA ASP A 65 7.19 -12.10 -30.44
C ASP A 65 8.44 -11.33 -30.91
N THR A 66 8.81 -11.49 -32.18
CA THR A 66 10.01 -10.87 -32.80
C THR A 66 9.86 -9.35 -32.99
N ASP A 67 8.66 -8.79 -32.83
CA ASP A 67 8.39 -7.33 -32.83
C ASP A 67 8.30 -6.76 -31.39
N THR A 68 9.16 -7.23 -30.48
CA THR A 68 9.05 -6.90 -29.05
C THR A 68 9.21 -5.39 -28.78
N LEU A 69 8.25 -4.85 -28.02
CA LEU A 69 8.08 -3.43 -27.65
C LEU A 69 9.35 -2.74 -27.13
N THR A 70 9.60 -1.54 -27.66
CA THR A 70 10.55 -0.50 -27.23
C THR A 70 10.31 0.07 -25.82
N CYS A 71 9.35 -0.47 -25.07
CA CYS A 71 8.88 0.06 -23.79
C CYS A 71 9.39 -0.79 -22.61
N LEU A 72 10.72 -0.78 -22.39
CA LEU A 72 11.32 -1.43 -21.22
C LEU A 72 10.74 -0.84 -19.93
N GLN A 73 10.29 -1.69 -19.02
CA GLN A 73 9.73 -1.23 -17.76
C GLN A 73 10.86 -0.71 -16.87
N ARG A 74 10.70 0.51 -16.36
CA ARG A 74 11.67 1.07 -15.41
C ARG A 74 11.46 0.44 -14.04
N SER A 75 12.09 -0.70 -13.81
CA SER A 75 12.01 -1.52 -12.60
C SER A 75 13.02 -1.17 -11.51
N ASP A 76 13.71 -0.02 -11.63
CA ASP A 76 14.66 0.46 -10.62
C ASP A 76 13.99 0.77 -9.27
N SER A 77 14.80 0.94 -8.23
CA SER A 77 14.34 1.14 -6.85
C SER A 77 13.42 2.35 -6.65
N SER A 78 13.40 3.32 -7.58
CA SER A 78 12.52 4.48 -7.51
C SER A 78 11.15 4.27 -8.17
N VAL A 79 10.86 3.06 -8.68
CA VAL A 79 9.61 2.76 -9.39
C VAL A 79 8.35 3.10 -8.58
N ILE A 80 8.32 2.72 -7.31
CA ILE A 80 7.18 3.02 -6.44
C ILE A 80 7.06 4.51 -6.18
N THR A 81 8.17 5.21 -5.97
CA THR A 81 8.16 6.67 -5.80
C THR A 81 7.57 7.37 -7.03
N ARG A 82 8.00 6.98 -8.24
CA ARG A 82 7.46 7.53 -9.49
C ARG A 82 5.97 7.22 -9.65
N PHE A 83 5.56 5.99 -9.36
CA PHE A 83 4.15 5.62 -9.39
C PHE A 83 3.32 6.50 -8.45
N MET A 84 3.78 6.65 -7.20
CA MET A 84 3.08 7.45 -6.19
C MET A 84 3.00 8.94 -6.56
N GLU A 85 4.08 9.52 -7.10
CA GLU A 85 4.06 10.92 -7.54
C GLU A 85 3.19 11.13 -8.79
N SER A 86 3.20 10.19 -9.73
CA SER A 86 2.30 10.19 -10.88
C SER A 86 0.83 10.15 -10.44
N LEU A 87 0.47 9.23 -9.54
CA LEU A 87 -0.88 9.11 -9.00
C LEU A 87 -1.34 10.41 -8.32
N LYS A 88 -0.49 10.98 -7.44
CA LYS A 88 -0.80 12.26 -6.79
C LYS A 88 -1.00 13.39 -7.80
N SER A 89 -0.17 13.44 -8.85
CA SER A 89 -0.29 14.44 -9.92
C SER A 89 -1.63 14.33 -10.64
N GLN A 90 -2.02 13.11 -11.04
CA GLN A 90 -3.29 12.85 -11.70
C GLN A 90 -4.49 13.22 -10.82
N LEU A 91 -4.45 12.89 -9.52
CA LEU A 91 -5.51 13.26 -8.57
C LEU A 91 -5.64 14.78 -8.39
N ARG A 92 -4.52 15.51 -8.37
CA ARG A 92 -4.55 16.98 -8.34
C ARG A 92 -5.19 17.53 -9.61
N ALA A 93 -4.74 17.06 -10.79
CA ALA A 93 -5.27 17.50 -12.07
C ALA A 93 -6.78 17.25 -12.19
N ASP A 94 -7.24 16.07 -11.77
CA ASP A 94 -8.66 15.72 -11.77
C ASP A 94 -9.48 16.59 -10.82
N HIS A 95 -8.98 16.87 -9.61
CA HIS A 95 -9.62 17.80 -8.67
C HIS A 95 -9.81 19.19 -9.26
N TYR A 96 -8.78 19.73 -9.93
CA TYR A 96 -8.86 21.03 -10.62
C TYR A 96 -9.85 21.01 -11.78
N ARG A 97 -9.81 19.96 -12.62
CA ARG A 97 -10.73 19.79 -13.75
C ARG A 97 -12.19 19.76 -13.30
N GLN A 98 -12.47 19.16 -12.15
CA GLN A 98 -13.81 19.09 -11.57
C GLN A 98 -14.22 20.37 -10.81
N LYS A 99 -13.35 21.40 -10.76
CA LYS A 99 -13.61 22.68 -10.08
C LYS A 99 -14.04 22.50 -8.61
N ARG A 100 -13.51 21.46 -7.94
CA ARG A 100 -13.81 21.20 -6.53
C ARG A 100 -13.19 22.29 -5.66
N ARG A 101 -13.93 22.70 -4.61
CA ARG A 101 -13.45 23.73 -3.67
C ARG A 101 -12.32 23.18 -2.79
N GLY A 102 -11.42 24.06 -2.36
CA GLY A 102 -10.31 23.73 -1.47
C GLY A 102 -9.16 22.98 -2.15
N SER A 103 -8.21 22.52 -1.34
CA SER A 103 -7.07 21.74 -1.80
C SER A 103 -7.43 20.26 -1.96
N PRO A 104 -6.86 19.56 -2.96
CA PRO A 104 -7.08 18.13 -3.14
C PRO A 104 -6.56 17.35 -1.93
N SER A 105 -7.43 16.50 -1.35
CA SER A 105 -7.01 15.54 -0.34
C SER A 105 -6.36 14.34 -1.03
N LEU A 106 -5.07 14.16 -0.82
CA LEU A 106 -4.33 13.03 -1.38
C LEU A 106 -4.46 11.79 -0.47
N PRO A 107 -4.40 10.58 -1.04
CA PRO A 107 -4.50 9.36 -0.25
C PRO A 107 -3.32 9.22 0.71
N THR A 108 -3.61 8.74 1.91
CA THR A 108 -2.57 8.20 2.81
C THR A 108 -2.27 6.78 2.37
N VAL A 109 -0.99 6.42 2.28
CA VAL A 109 -0.57 5.20 1.59
C VAL A 109 0.21 4.30 2.53
N ILE A 110 -0.14 3.03 2.49
CA ILE A 110 0.64 1.93 3.07
C ILE A 110 1.24 1.17 1.88
N TRP A 111 2.55 1.02 1.87
CA TRP A 111 3.27 0.27 0.84
C TRP A 111 4.05 -0.86 1.48
N CYS A 112 3.90 -2.06 0.91
CA CYS A 112 4.63 -3.25 1.29
C CYS A 112 5.16 -3.91 0.01
N ARG A 113 6.46 -4.24 0.00
CA ARG A 113 7.05 -5.06 -1.06
C ARG A 113 6.86 -6.54 -0.70
N GLU A 114 6.39 -7.35 -1.63
CA GLU A 114 6.36 -8.80 -1.43
C GLU A 114 7.79 -9.36 -1.27
N PRO A 115 7.99 -10.34 -0.37
CA PRO A 115 9.26 -11.05 -0.30
C PRO A 115 9.56 -11.75 -1.62
N GLN A 116 10.82 -11.76 -2.04
CA GLN A 116 11.27 -12.42 -3.27
C GLN A 116 10.97 -13.93 -3.31
N ARG A 117 10.70 -14.55 -2.16
CA ARG A 117 10.25 -15.94 -2.02
C ARG A 117 8.74 -16.00 -1.74
N SER A 118 7.93 -15.59 -2.71
CA SER A 118 6.50 -15.91 -2.69
C SER A 118 6.30 -17.29 -3.33
N PRO A 119 5.62 -18.25 -2.68
CA PRO A 119 5.35 -19.58 -3.26
C PRO A 119 4.32 -19.55 -4.40
N HIS A 120 3.89 -18.36 -4.83
CA HIS A 120 2.92 -18.17 -5.91
C HIS A 120 3.56 -17.92 -7.29
N PHE A 121 4.82 -18.31 -7.45
CA PHE A 121 5.52 -18.40 -8.73
C PHE A 121 6.23 -19.75 -8.84
#